data_AF-A0A7S4NH14-F1
#
_entry.id   AF-A0A7S4NH14-F1
#
_cell.length_a   1.000
_cell.length_b   1.000
_cell.length_c   1.000
_cell.angle_alpha   90.00
_cell.angle_beta   90.00
_cell.angle_gamma   90.00
#
_symmetry.space_group_name_H-M   'P 1'
#
loop_
_entity.id
_entity.type
_entity.pdbx_description
1 polymer ?
#
loop_
_entity_poly.entity_id
_entity_poly.type
_entity_poly.pdbx_seq_one_letter_code
_entity_poly.pdbx_strand_id
1 'polypeptide(L)'
;IILQQTANAGAMSARPTISEAVAILLKNDLHVTKSGVFREAAELLWKIVTNILQHPDDESMRRLKRSSKAFSAKLAPAKGAVRFLRAVGFEEHGEGDEAALQMGKPDIKLLEEGKAALKACVKEYARLQEEARRIENEAAAEKLRMLQQVSRSNQKQEEVDEREKQQALLKRDREDYARQRDNNDLR
;
A
#
# COMPACT_ATOMS: atom_id res chain seq x y z
N ILE A 1 21.55 -16.19 41.37
CA ILE A 1 20.93 -15.42 40.27
C ILE A 1 21.75 -15.71 39.02
N ILE A 2 21.30 -16.65 38.20
CA ILE A 2 21.98 -17.05 36.96
C ILE A 2 21.48 -16.09 35.88
N LEU A 3 22.32 -15.16 35.45
CA LEU A 3 22.09 -14.40 34.23
C LEU A 3 22.89 -15.07 33.12
N GLN A 4 22.18 -15.78 32.26
CA GLN A 4 22.71 -16.35 31.04
C GLN A 4 23.08 -15.24 30.04
N GLN A 5 24.27 -15.43 29.52
CA GLN A 5 24.92 -14.80 28.39
C GLN A 5 24.13 -15.05 27.10
N THR A 6 23.91 -14.04 26.27
CA THR A 6 23.67 -14.26 24.84
C THR A 6 24.62 -13.39 24.03
N ALA A 7 25.55 -14.10 23.40
CA ALA A 7 26.61 -13.62 22.57
C ALA A 7 26.09 -12.85 21.34
N ASN A 8 26.73 -11.72 21.08
CA ASN A 8 26.67 -11.02 19.80
C ASN A 8 27.78 -11.62 18.92
N ALA A 9 27.41 -12.43 17.92
CA ALA A 9 28.35 -13.14 17.06
C ALA A 9 28.01 -12.90 15.58
N GLY A 10 28.99 -12.41 14.82
CA GLY A 10 29.22 -12.82 13.43
C GLY A 10 28.41 -12.12 12.34
N ALA A 11 28.82 -10.90 11.97
CA ALA A 11 28.55 -10.34 10.67
C ALA A 11 29.39 -11.06 9.60
N MET A 12 28.80 -12.08 8.96
CA MET A 12 29.01 -12.58 7.58
C MET A 12 28.41 -14.00 7.51
N SER A 13 27.40 -14.20 6.66
CA SER A 13 26.71 -15.49 6.39
C SER A 13 25.71 -16.04 7.43
N ALA A 14 25.08 -15.19 8.26
CA ALA A 14 23.94 -15.64 9.06
C ALA A 14 22.70 -15.85 8.18
N ARG A 15 22.12 -17.06 8.24
CA ARG A 15 20.83 -17.36 7.59
C ARG A 15 19.77 -16.40 8.16
N PRO A 16 19.04 -15.64 7.31
CA PRO A 16 18.03 -14.71 7.80
C PRO A 16 16.92 -15.49 8.53
N THR A 17 16.31 -14.88 9.54
CA THR A 17 15.17 -15.50 10.21
C THR A 17 13.90 -15.34 9.38
N ILE A 18 12.94 -16.25 9.56
CA ILE A 18 11.63 -16.18 8.89
C ILE A 18 10.93 -14.86 9.26
N SER A 19 10.97 -14.49 10.55
CA SER A 19 10.34 -13.28 11.08
C SER A 19 10.86 -12.01 10.40
N GLU A 20 12.17 -11.86 10.29
CA GLU A 20 12.78 -10.71 9.60
C GLU A 20 12.39 -10.67 8.12
N ALA A 21 12.39 -11.82 7.46
CA ALA A 21 12.05 -11.89 6.05
C ALA A 21 10.60 -11.49 5.78
N VAL A 22 9.64 -11.98 6.58
CA VAL A 22 8.23 -11.59 6.44
C VAL A 22 7.98 -10.13 6.84
N ALA A 23 8.71 -9.59 7.82
CA ALA A 23 8.62 -8.19 8.20
C ALA A 23 9.12 -7.25 7.08
N ILE A 24 10.15 -7.64 6.34
CA ILE A 24 10.61 -6.89 5.16
C ILE A 24 9.63 -7.08 4.00
N LEU A 25 9.09 -8.29 3.82
CA LEU A 25 8.08 -8.57 2.80
C LEU A 25 6.84 -7.69 2.99
N LEU A 26 6.37 -7.52 4.22
CA LEU A 26 5.23 -6.67 4.57
C LEU A 26 5.43 -5.20 4.21
N LYS A 27 6.68 -4.74 4.07
CA LYS A 27 6.99 -3.35 3.71
C LYS A 27 6.86 -3.05 2.22
N ASN A 28 6.67 -4.07 1.37
CA ASN A 28 6.34 -3.82 -0.02
C ASN A 28 4.95 -3.18 -0.09
N ASP A 29 4.80 -2.20 -0.98
CA ASP A 29 3.51 -1.61 -1.31
C ASP A 29 2.79 -0.88 -0.15
N LEU A 30 3.55 -0.46 0.87
CA LEU A 30 3.06 0.42 1.94
C LEU A 30 2.71 1.83 1.43
N HIS A 31 3.25 2.23 0.29
CA HIS A 31 2.86 3.46 -0.39
C HIS A 31 1.80 3.13 -1.44
N VAL A 32 0.67 3.87 -1.38
CA VAL A 32 -0.61 3.73 -2.13
C VAL A 32 -0.48 3.76 -3.68
N THR A 33 0.70 3.59 -4.24
CA THR A 33 0.83 3.23 -5.65
C THR A 33 0.53 1.76 -5.80
N LYS A 34 -0.60 1.45 -6.46
CA LYS A 34 -1.00 0.12 -6.97
C LYS A 34 0.22 -0.70 -7.39
N SER A 35 0.71 -1.52 -6.47
CA SER A 35 1.79 -2.44 -6.71
C SER A 35 1.32 -3.74 -6.10
N GLY A 36 1.05 -4.72 -6.96
CA GLY A 36 0.66 -6.06 -6.55
C GLY A 36 1.85 -6.89 -6.07
N VAL A 37 3.01 -6.27 -5.84
CA VAL A 37 4.30 -6.95 -5.63
C VAL A 37 4.25 -7.84 -4.40
N PHE A 38 3.74 -7.34 -3.26
CA PHE A 38 3.54 -8.14 -2.06
C PHE A 38 2.67 -9.35 -2.35
N ARG A 39 1.50 -9.13 -2.96
CA ARG A 39 0.50 -10.18 -3.19
C ARG A 39 1.04 -11.25 -4.13
N GLU A 40 1.61 -10.84 -5.26
CA GLU A 40 2.17 -11.75 -6.26
C GLU A 40 3.33 -12.56 -5.69
N ALA A 41 4.19 -11.93 -4.89
CA ALA A 41 5.28 -12.61 -4.20
C ALA A 41 4.74 -13.59 -3.15
N ALA A 42 3.82 -13.16 -2.30
CA ALA A 42 3.24 -14.00 -1.25
C ALA A 42 2.50 -15.22 -1.83
N GLU A 43 1.73 -15.05 -2.90
CA GLU A 43 1.06 -16.14 -3.60
C GLU A 43 2.07 -17.14 -4.18
N LEU A 44 3.15 -16.66 -4.79
CA LEU A 44 4.18 -17.55 -5.34
C LEU A 44 4.99 -18.26 -4.24
N LEU A 45 5.37 -17.56 -3.17
CA LEU A 45 6.05 -18.14 -2.01
C LEU A 45 5.17 -19.21 -1.34
N TRP A 46 3.87 -18.93 -1.18
CA TRP A 46 2.91 -19.89 -0.65
C TRP A 46 2.84 -21.15 -1.51
N LYS A 47 2.77 -20.98 -2.83
CA LYS A 47 2.77 -22.10 -3.77
C LYS A 47 4.05 -22.93 -3.68
N ILE A 48 5.22 -22.28 -3.65
CA ILE A 48 6.51 -22.97 -3.54
C ILE A 48 6.56 -23.81 -2.27
N VAL A 49 6.27 -23.21 -1.11
CA VAL A 49 6.30 -23.91 0.19
C VAL A 49 5.27 -25.03 0.23
N THR A 50 4.06 -24.80 -0.27
CA THR A 50 2.99 -25.81 -0.29
C THR A 50 3.35 -27.00 -1.19
N ASN A 51 3.91 -26.73 -2.37
CA ASN A 51 4.35 -27.76 -3.30
C ASN A 51 5.43 -28.67 -2.68
N ILE A 52 6.41 -28.08 -1.99
CA ILE A 52 7.47 -28.85 -1.32
C ILE A 52 6.92 -29.66 -0.15
N LEU A 53 5.99 -29.11 0.63
CA LEU A 53 5.33 -29.85 1.71
C LEU A 53 4.49 -31.03 1.20
N GLN A 54 3.88 -30.90 0.03
CA GLN A 54 3.09 -31.97 -0.59
C GLN A 54 3.96 -33.03 -1.27
N HIS A 55 5.08 -32.63 -1.86
CA HIS A 55 5.98 -33.49 -2.62
C HIS A 55 7.45 -33.27 -2.17
N PRO A 56 7.81 -33.69 -0.95
CA PRO A 56 9.12 -33.36 -0.36
C PRO A 56 10.30 -34.02 -1.09
N ASP A 57 10.07 -35.15 -1.76
CA ASP A 57 11.10 -35.90 -2.49
C ASP A 57 11.29 -35.42 -3.94
N ASP A 58 10.40 -34.57 -4.46
CA ASP A 58 10.51 -34.04 -5.81
C ASP A 58 11.55 -32.91 -5.90
N GLU A 59 12.72 -33.24 -6.42
CA GLU A 59 13.84 -32.29 -6.55
C GLU A 59 13.53 -31.13 -7.49
N SER A 60 12.63 -31.32 -8.46
CA SER A 60 12.25 -30.28 -9.41
C SER A 60 11.49 -29.14 -8.73
N MET A 61 10.74 -29.45 -7.66
CA MET A 61 10.02 -28.46 -6.84
C MET A 61 10.94 -27.74 -5.85
N ARG A 62 12.12 -28.31 -5.56
CA ARG A 62 13.14 -27.76 -4.66
C ARG A 62 14.15 -26.85 -5.37
N ARG A 63 14.03 -26.66 -6.69
CA ARG A 63 14.92 -25.80 -7.50
C ARG A 63 14.14 -24.69 -8.20
N LEU A 64 14.59 -23.46 -8.03
CA LEU A 64 13.98 -22.26 -8.60
C LEU A 64 15.02 -21.45 -9.36
N LYS A 65 14.91 -21.43 -10.70
CA LYS A 65 15.81 -20.64 -11.56
C LYS A 65 15.50 -19.14 -11.43
N ARG A 66 16.52 -18.30 -11.25
CA ARG A 66 16.34 -16.84 -11.17
C ARG A 66 15.96 -16.22 -12.51
N SER A 67 16.37 -16.84 -13.62
CA SER A 67 15.97 -16.49 -14.98
C SER A 67 14.50 -16.83 -15.30
N SER A 68 13.80 -17.59 -14.43
CA SER A 68 12.39 -17.91 -14.68
C SER A 68 11.51 -16.66 -14.59
N LYS A 69 10.54 -16.55 -15.51
CA LYS A 69 9.58 -15.43 -15.52
C LYS A 69 8.83 -15.28 -14.20
N ALA A 70 8.51 -16.40 -13.54
CA ALA A 70 7.84 -16.37 -12.23
C ALA A 70 8.74 -15.72 -11.15
N PHE A 71 10.03 -16.06 -11.13
CA PHE A 71 10.98 -15.45 -10.19
C PHE A 71 11.22 -13.98 -10.53
N SER A 72 11.58 -13.67 -11.77
CA SER A 72 11.98 -12.31 -12.18
C SER A 72 10.83 -11.31 -12.11
N ALA A 73 9.59 -11.73 -12.42
CA ALA A 73 8.44 -10.84 -12.36
C ALA A 73 7.88 -10.67 -10.94
N LYS A 74 7.89 -11.72 -10.11
CA LYS A 74 7.16 -11.71 -8.82
C LYS A 74 8.05 -11.66 -7.58
N LEU A 75 9.18 -12.36 -7.59
CA LEU A 75 10.04 -12.48 -6.40
C LEU A 75 11.20 -11.48 -6.42
N ALA A 76 11.78 -11.22 -7.59
CA ALA A 76 12.88 -10.26 -7.74
C ALA A 76 12.50 -8.81 -7.33
N PRO A 77 11.33 -8.26 -7.69
CA PRO A 77 10.94 -6.92 -7.24
C PRO A 77 10.52 -6.87 -5.76
N ALA A 78 10.13 -8.00 -5.18
CA ALA A 78 9.64 -8.06 -3.81
C ALA A 78 10.78 -8.11 -2.79
N LYS A 79 10.98 -7.01 -2.06
CA LYS A 79 11.96 -6.96 -0.98
C LYS A 79 11.59 -8.00 0.09
N GLY A 80 12.55 -8.80 0.52
CA GLY A 80 12.32 -9.84 1.53
C GLY A 80 11.87 -11.20 0.98
N ALA A 81 11.44 -11.32 -0.28
CA ALA A 81 11.02 -12.60 -0.86
C ALA A 81 12.18 -13.61 -0.95
N VAL A 82 13.34 -13.20 -1.48
CA VAL A 82 14.55 -14.04 -1.52
C VAL A 82 15.07 -14.34 -0.11
N ARG A 83 14.96 -13.38 0.81
CA ARG A 83 15.35 -13.59 2.21
C ARG A 83 14.46 -14.64 2.88
N PHE A 84 13.17 -14.67 2.55
CA PHE A 84 12.25 -15.69 3.04
C PHE A 84 12.62 -17.07 2.52
N LEU A 85 12.92 -17.20 1.22
CA LEU A 85 13.39 -18.46 0.63
C LEU A 85 14.66 -18.96 1.35
N ARG A 86 15.62 -18.07 1.63
CA ARG A 86 16.82 -18.42 2.40
C ARG A 86 16.51 -18.81 3.85
N ALA A 87 15.56 -18.14 4.48
CA ALA A 87 15.12 -18.45 5.83
C ALA A 87 14.52 -19.87 5.91
N VAL A 88 13.72 -20.28 4.92
CA VAL A 88 13.11 -21.63 4.89
C VAL A 88 14.02 -22.74 4.33
N GLY A 89 15.18 -22.39 3.76
CA GLY A 89 16.26 -23.36 3.48
C GLY A 89 16.72 -23.45 2.04
N PHE A 90 16.37 -22.46 1.21
CA PHE A 90 16.98 -22.32 -0.10
C PHE A 90 18.35 -21.68 -0.01
N GLU A 91 19.28 -22.20 -0.80
CA GLU A 91 20.63 -21.67 -0.96
C GLU A 91 20.84 -21.20 -2.40
N GLU A 92 21.66 -20.16 -2.59
CA GLU A 92 21.99 -19.65 -3.91
C GLU A 92 23.07 -20.54 -4.54
N HIS A 93 22.82 -20.98 -5.76
CA HIS A 93 23.75 -21.78 -6.57
C HIS A 93 23.93 -21.15 -7.94
N GLY A 94 25.18 -21.14 -8.42
CA GLY A 94 25.55 -20.61 -9.73
C GLY A 94 25.59 -19.07 -9.79
N GLU A 95 26.04 -18.56 -10.93
CA GLU A 95 26.15 -17.12 -11.20
C GLU A 95 25.52 -16.80 -12.57
N GLY A 96 25.15 -15.53 -12.80
CA GLY A 96 24.57 -15.07 -14.06
C GLY A 96 23.26 -15.78 -14.43
N ASP A 97 23.17 -16.29 -15.66
CA ASP A 97 21.98 -16.95 -16.21
C ASP A 97 21.70 -18.34 -15.60
N GLU A 98 22.72 -18.96 -15.01
CA GLU A 98 22.59 -20.26 -14.32
C GLU A 98 22.18 -20.11 -12.85
N ALA A 99 22.12 -18.87 -12.34
CA ALA A 99 21.80 -18.61 -10.95
C ALA A 99 20.42 -19.18 -10.58
N ALA A 100 20.40 -20.01 -9.54
CA ALA A 100 19.21 -20.68 -9.04
C ALA A 100 19.20 -20.69 -7.50
N LEU A 101 18.02 -20.79 -6.93
CA LEU A 101 17.81 -21.13 -5.53
C LEU A 101 17.49 -22.61 -5.45
N GLN A 102 18.24 -23.36 -4.66
CA GLN A 102 18.02 -24.78 -4.47
C GLN A 102 17.93 -25.12 -2.98
N MET A 103 16.99 -25.97 -2.64
CA MET A 103 16.87 -26.56 -1.31
C MET A 103 17.41 -27.98 -1.35
N GLY A 104 18.21 -28.34 -0.34
CA GLY A 104 18.59 -29.73 -0.10
C GLY A 104 17.42 -30.55 0.46
N LYS A 105 17.69 -31.34 1.51
CA LYS A 105 16.62 -32.07 2.20
C LYS A 105 15.67 -31.06 2.89
N PRO A 106 14.35 -31.08 2.60
CA PRO A 106 13.42 -30.12 3.19
C PRO A 106 13.24 -30.37 4.69
N ASP A 107 13.37 -29.31 5.49
CA ASP A 107 12.97 -29.31 6.89
C ASP A 107 11.48 -28.99 6.97
N ILE A 108 10.67 -30.03 7.17
CA ILE A 108 9.20 -29.95 7.19
C ILE A 108 8.72 -29.01 8.31
N LYS A 109 9.36 -29.02 9.47
CA LYS A 109 8.96 -28.16 10.59
C LYS A 109 9.17 -26.69 10.22
N LEU A 110 10.34 -26.40 9.67
CA LEU A 110 10.69 -25.04 9.27
C LEU A 110 9.83 -24.53 8.10
N LEU A 111 9.44 -25.40 7.17
CA LEU A 111 8.53 -25.06 6.08
C LEU A 111 7.11 -24.77 6.60
N GLU A 112 6.62 -25.54 7.57
CA GLU A 112 5.34 -25.27 8.23
C GLU A 112 5.37 -23.95 9.02
N GLU A 113 6.46 -23.67 9.74
CA GLU A 113 6.68 -22.37 10.40
C GLU A 113 6.68 -21.22 9.38
N GLY A 114 7.40 -21.39 8.26
CA GLY A 114 7.42 -20.44 7.15
C GLY A 114 6.04 -20.18 6.57
N LYS A 115 5.25 -21.24 6.37
CA LYS A 115 3.87 -21.18 5.88
C LYS A 115 2.95 -20.45 6.87
N ALA A 116 3.05 -20.76 8.16
CA ALA A 116 2.28 -20.09 9.21
C ALA A 116 2.63 -18.60 9.29
N ALA A 117 3.92 -18.26 9.26
CA ALA A 117 4.38 -16.87 9.24
C ALA A 117 3.92 -16.11 8.00
N LEU A 118 3.97 -16.74 6.82
CA LEU A 118 3.48 -16.13 5.57
C LEU A 118 1.96 -15.90 5.62
N LYS A 119 1.19 -16.84 6.18
CA LYS A 119 -0.26 -16.69 6.38
C LYS A 119 -0.57 -15.52 7.31
N ALA A 120 0.16 -15.38 8.42
CA ALA A 120 0.01 -14.27 9.34
C ALA A 120 0.38 -12.93 8.66
N CYS A 121 1.47 -12.91 7.89
CA CYS A 121 1.91 -11.75 7.12
C CYS A 121 0.86 -11.29 6.09
N VAL A 122 0.23 -12.20 5.35
CA VAL A 122 -0.85 -11.87 4.40
C VAL A 122 -2.07 -11.28 5.10
N LYS A 123 -2.45 -11.82 6.28
CA LYS A 123 -3.54 -11.26 7.09
C LYS A 123 -3.22 -9.85 7.56
N GLU A 124 -1.99 -9.63 8.03
CA GLU A 124 -1.53 -8.33 8.50
C GLU A 124 -1.50 -7.29 7.37
N TYR A 125 -1.00 -7.69 6.19
CA TYR A 125 -1.02 -6.84 5.01
C TYR A 125 -2.44 -6.41 4.63
N ALA A 126 -3.40 -7.33 4.65
CA ALA A 126 -4.80 -7.02 4.38
C ALA A 126 -5.38 -6.00 5.38
N ARG A 127 -5.01 -6.11 6.66
CA ARG A 127 -5.42 -5.17 7.71
C ARG A 127 -4.85 -3.77 7.45
N LEU A 128 -3.55 -3.68 7.18
CA LEU A 128 -2.87 -2.40 6.90
C LEU A 128 -3.41 -1.72 5.63
N GLN A 129 -3.71 -2.50 4.59
CA GLN A 129 -4.31 -1.98 3.37
C GLN A 129 -5.73 -1.45 3.60
N GLU A 130 -6.54 -2.14 4.40
CA GLU A 130 -7.89 -1.65 4.74
C GLU A 130 -7.82 -0.36 5.56
N GLU A 131 -6.91 -0.29 6.53
CA GLU A 131 -6.70 0.92 7.34
C GLU A 131 -6.24 2.10 6.47
N ALA A 132 -5.27 1.88 5.58
CA ALA A 132 -4.82 2.89 4.63
C ALA A 132 -5.97 3.37 3.72
N ARG A 133 -6.79 2.44 3.21
CA ARG A 133 -7.96 2.77 2.39
C ARG A 133 -9.01 3.55 3.19
N ARG A 134 -9.22 3.22 4.47
CA ARG A 134 -10.14 3.96 5.34
C ARG A 134 -9.69 5.40 5.56
N ILE A 135 -8.41 5.60 5.87
CA ILE A 135 -7.82 6.93 6.05
C ILE A 135 -7.94 7.75 4.76
N GLU A 136 -7.64 7.16 3.61
CA GLU A 136 -7.77 7.85 2.31
C GLU A 136 -9.22 8.18 1.96
N ASN A 137 -10.15 7.25 2.19
CA ASN A 137 -11.58 7.48 1.96
C ASN A 137 -12.13 8.60 2.85
N GLU A 138 -11.69 8.64 4.12
CA GLU A 138 -12.07 9.68 5.06
C GLU A 138 -11.50 11.04 4.65
N ALA A 139 -10.20 11.10 4.33
CA ALA A 139 -9.56 12.32 3.82
C ALA A 139 -10.21 12.82 2.51
N ALA A 140 -10.58 11.92 1.61
CA ALA A 140 -11.31 12.26 0.38
C ALA A 140 -12.72 12.81 0.69
N ALA A 141 -13.42 12.23 1.66
CA ALA A 141 -14.73 12.71 2.10
C ALA A 141 -14.63 14.09 2.76
N GLU A 142 -13.61 14.34 3.58
CA GLU A 142 -13.35 15.66 4.17
C GLU A 142 -13.05 16.72 3.10
N LYS A 143 -12.18 16.40 2.15
CA LYS A 143 -11.87 17.29 1.02
C LYS A 143 -13.12 17.63 0.22
N LEU A 144 -13.98 16.64 -0.02
CA LEU A 144 -15.25 16.85 -0.71
C LEU A 144 -16.20 17.75 0.09
N ARG A 145 -16.28 17.57 1.41
CA ARG A 145 -17.10 18.43 2.29
C ARG A 145 -16.62 19.87 2.28
N MET A 146 -15.30 20.11 2.34
CA MET A 146 -14.74 21.46 2.25
C MET A 146 -15.08 22.12 0.91
N LEU A 147 -14.93 21.39 -0.21
CA LEU A 147 -15.29 21.91 -1.53
C LEU A 147 -16.78 22.26 -1.63
N GLN A 148 -17.65 21.41 -1.08
CA GLN A 148 -19.09 21.68 -1.05
C GLN A 148 -19.43 22.91 -0.19
N GLN A 149 -18.74 23.11 0.94
CA GLN A 149 -18.94 24.28 1.79
C GLN A 149 -18.50 25.56 1.09
N VAL A 150 -17.31 25.58 0.48
CA VAL A 150 -16.82 26.73 -0.29
C VAL A 150 -17.77 27.05 -1.45
N SER A 151 -18.21 26.03 -2.19
CA SER A 151 -19.16 26.22 -3.29
C SER A 151 -20.49 26.81 -2.81
N ARG A 152 -21.03 26.36 -1.68
CA ARG A 152 -22.25 26.93 -1.09
C ARG A 152 -22.06 28.37 -0.61
N SER A 153 -20.91 28.69 -0.02
CA SER A 153 -20.61 30.06 0.39
C SER A 153 -20.48 30.99 -0.80
N ASN A 154 -19.81 30.55 -1.87
CA ASN A 154 -19.69 31.34 -3.10
C ASN A 154 -21.07 31.60 -3.73
N GLN A 155 -21.92 30.58 -3.85
CA GLN A 155 -23.29 30.76 -4.36
C GLN A 155 -24.11 31.75 -3.52
N LYS A 156 -24.04 31.65 -2.19
CA LYS A 156 -24.74 32.60 -1.31
C LYS A 156 -24.21 34.02 -1.45
N GLN A 157 -22.89 34.17 -1.61
CA GLN A 157 -22.29 35.48 -1.80
C GLN A 157 -22.73 36.09 -3.14
N GLU A 158 -22.74 35.29 -4.21
CA GLU A 158 -23.24 35.70 -5.53
C GLU A 158 -24.72 36.16 -5.45
N GLU A 159 -25.58 35.41 -4.76
CA GLU A 159 -26.99 35.80 -4.57
C GLU A 159 -27.14 37.11 -3.79
N VAL A 160 -26.30 37.34 -2.77
CA VAL A 160 -26.29 38.59 -1.99
C VAL A 160 -25.82 39.76 -2.87
N ASP A 161 -24.71 39.59 -3.57
CA ASP A 161 -24.14 40.61 -4.46
C ASP A 161 -25.13 40.99 -5.57
N GLU A 162 -25.84 40.01 -6.14
CA GLU A 162 -26.91 40.25 -7.14
C GLU A 162 -28.10 41.01 -6.55
N ARG A 163 -28.54 40.63 -5.35
CA ARG A 163 -29.62 41.35 -4.64
C ARG A 163 -29.25 42.78 -4.32
N GLU A 164 -28.03 43.03 -3.85
CA GLU A 164 -27.53 44.37 -3.57
C GLU A 164 -27.49 45.24 -4.83
N LYS A 165 -27.00 44.69 -5.96
CA LYS A 165 -27.03 45.39 -7.25
C LYS A 165 -28.44 45.73 -7.70
N GLN A 166 -29.39 44.80 -7.55
CA GLN A 166 -30.78 45.01 -7.93
C GLN A 166 -31.47 46.08 -7.06
N GLN A 167 -31.23 46.06 -5.75
CA GLN A 167 -31.75 47.08 -4.83
C GLN A 167 -31.17 48.47 -5.12
N ALA A 168 -29.86 48.56 -5.40
CA ALA A 168 -29.20 49.81 -5.74
C ALA A 168 -29.78 50.42 -7.03
N LEU A 169 -30.06 49.59 -8.04
CA LEU A 169 -30.69 50.02 -9.28
C LEU A 169 -32.12 50.57 -9.03
N LEU A 170 -32.95 49.81 -8.32
CA LEU A 170 -34.32 50.24 -7.97
C LEU A 170 -34.33 51.56 -7.17
N LYS A 171 -33.38 51.72 -6.26
CA LYS A 171 -33.23 52.95 -5.48
C LYS A 171 -32.87 54.13 -6.38
N ARG A 172 -31.92 53.96 -7.30
CA ARG A 172 -31.54 54.99 -8.26
C ARG A 172 -32.72 55.41 -9.13
N ASP A 173 -33.45 54.44 -9.68
CA ASP A 173 -34.62 54.71 -10.53
C ASP A 173 -35.70 55.47 -9.73
N ARG A 174 -35.95 55.08 -8.48
CA ARG A 174 -36.88 55.79 -7.59
C ARG A 174 -36.47 57.24 -7.33
N GLU A 175 -35.19 57.49 -7.09
CA GLU A 175 -34.65 58.84 -6.88
C GLU A 175 -34.80 59.70 -8.15
N ASP A 176 -34.57 59.13 -9.32
CA ASP A 176 -34.71 59.83 -10.60
C ASP A 176 -36.18 60.18 -10.90
N TYR A 177 -37.13 59.29 -10.59
CA TYR A 177 -38.57 59.60 -10.67
C TYR A 177 -38.98 60.73 -9.73
N ALA A 178 -38.46 60.75 -8.49
CA ALA A 178 -38.74 61.81 -7.53
C ALA A 178 -38.22 63.17 -8.04
N ARG A 179 -37.00 63.22 -8.56
CA ARG A 179 -36.42 64.44 -9.17
C ARG A 179 -37.24 64.96 -10.34
N GLN A 180 -37.74 64.06 -11.20
CA GLN A 180 -38.57 64.45 -12.35
C GLN A 180 -39.92 65.00 -11.92
N ARG A 181 -40.54 64.42 -10.89
CA ARG A 181 -41.79 64.92 -10.33
C ARG A 181 -41.63 66.31 -9.72
N ASP A 182 -40.62 66.51 -8.87
CA ASP A 182 -40.38 67.81 -8.21
C ASP A 182 -40.11 68.92 -9.24
N ASN A 183 -39.43 68.60 -10.34
CA ASN A 183 -39.18 69.55 -11.43
C ASN A 183 -40.44 69.87 -12.25
N ASN A 184 -41.42 68.97 -12.27
CA ASN A 184 -42.69 69.18 -12.96
C ASN A 184 -43.72 69.95 -12.11
N ASP A 185 -43.63 69.88 -10.77
CA ASP A 185 -44.46 70.63 -9.82
C ASP A 185 -44.04 72.12 -9.68
N LEU A 186 -42.92 72.53 -10.30
CA LEU A 186 -42.35 73.90 -10.31
C LEU A 186 -42.67 74.71 -11.60
N ARG A 187 -43.49 74.17 -12.50
CA ARG A 187 -43.95 74.83 -13.74
C ARG A 187 -45.43 75.21 -13.67
#